data_AF-A0A4Q2TYL5-F1
#
_entry.id   AF-A0A4Q2TYL5-F1
#
_cell.length_a   1.000
_cell.length_b   1.000
_cell.length_c   1.000
_cell.angle_alpha   90.00
_cell.angle_beta   90.00
_cell.angle_gamma   90.00
#
_symmetry.space_group_name_H-M   'P 1'
#
loop_
_entity.id
_entity.type
_entity.pdbx_description
1 polymer ?
#
loop_
_entity_poly.entity_id
_entity_poly.type
_entity_poly.pdbx_seq_one_letter_code
_entity_poly.pdbx_strand_id
1 'polypeptide(L)'
;MRALVYLMCRVQFYVAGTAVDLGLPAAMAYALADQIHMGLLDAAREHLQRFGDSGLASRFVLDHPDFEKWQPDWADLAARAGEPHDEDAWSANLDKLMGWES
;
A
#
# COMPACT_ATOMS: atom_id res chain seq x y z
N MET A 1 16.91 3.13 6.12
CA MET A 1 15.55 3.72 6.15
C MET A 1 15.06 4.09 4.75
N ARG A 2 15.70 5.02 4.02
CA ARG A 2 15.30 5.37 2.63
C ARG A 2 15.16 4.18 1.67
N ALA A 3 16.11 3.23 1.69
CA ALA A 3 16.04 2.04 0.83
C ALA A 3 14.83 1.13 1.15
N LEU A 4 14.43 1.06 2.42
CA LEU A 4 13.29 0.27 2.87
C LEU A 4 11.96 0.94 2.48
N VAL A 5 11.87 2.26 2.68
CA VAL A 5 10.74 3.08 2.21
C VAL A 5 10.59 2.96 0.69
N TYR A 6 11.69 3.11 -0.04
CA TYR A 6 11.70 2.93 -1.50
C TYR A 6 11.23 1.55 -1.95
N LEU A 7 11.67 0.49 -1.27
CA LEU A 7 11.23 -0.88 -1.55
C LEU A 7 9.71 -1.01 -1.35
N MET A 8 9.17 -0.51 -0.24
CA MET A 8 7.75 -0.56 0.06
C MET A 8 6.89 0.21 -0.95
N CYS A 9 7.30 1.43 -1.34
CA CYS A 9 6.62 2.20 -2.37
C CYS A 9 6.62 1.42 -3.70
N ARG A 10 7.78 0.88 -4.10
CA ARG A 10 7.90 0.06 -5.33
C ARG A 10 6.98 -1.15 -5.34
N VAL A 11 6.81 -1.83 -4.20
CA VAL A 11 5.90 -2.98 -4.13
C VAL A 11 4.44 -2.54 -4.33
N GLN A 12 4.01 -1.42 -3.74
CA GLN A 12 2.67 -0.89 -3.98
C GLN A 12 2.40 -0.61 -5.47
N PHE A 13 3.36 0.02 -6.18
CA PHE A 13 3.24 0.23 -7.64
C PHE A 13 3.03 -1.08 -8.41
N TYR A 14 3.88 -2.08 -8.14
CA TYR A 14 3.79 -3.36 -8.85
C TYR A 14 2.49 -4.09 -8.56
N VAL A 15 2.05 -4.13 -7.30
CA VAL A 15 0.81 -4.80 -6.91
C VAL A 15 -0.40 -4.14 -7.55
N ALA A 16 -0.53 -2.81 -7.41
CA ALA A 16 -1.67 -2.06 -7.92
C ALA A 16 -1.78 -2.18 -9.45
N GLY A 17 -0.67 -1.97 -10.16
CA GLY A 17 -0.64 -2.10 -11.62
C GLY A 17 -0.96 -3.51 -12.10
N THR A 18 -0.34 -4.52 -11.48
CA THR A 18 -0.58 -5.93 -11.86
C THR A 18 -2.02 -6.35 -11.59
N ALA A 19 -2.62 -5.91 -10.47
CA ALA A 19 -4.01 -6.22 -10.15
C ALA A 19 -4.98 -5.70 -11.22
N VAL A 20 -4.81 -4.44 -11.64
CA VAL A 20 -5.61 -3.85 -12.73
C VAL A 20 -5.34 -4.55 -14.07
N ASP A 21 -4.09 -4.87 -14.38
CA ASP A 21 -3.73 -5.60 -15.61
C ASP A 21 -4.32 -7.01 -15.67
N LEU A 22 -4.59 -7.62 -14.51
CA LEU A 22 -5.30 -8.90 -14.38
C LEU A 22 -6.83 -8.75 -14.42
N GLY A 23 -7.35 -7.53 -14.59
CA GLY A 23 -8.77 -7.23 -14.68
C GLY A 23 -9.47 -7.09 -13.33
N LEU A 24 -8.74 -6.86 -12.23
CA LEU A 24 -9.35 -6.55 -10.95
C LEU A 24 -9.85 -5.10 -10.91
N PRO A 25 -10.96 -4.83 -10.20
CA PRO A 25 -11.42 -3.47 -9.90
C PRO A 25 -10.34 -2.62 -9.25
N ALA A 26 -10.34 -1.30 -9.49
CA ALA A 26 -9.35 -0.39 -8.90
C ALA A 26 -9.44 -0.38 -7.37
N ALA A 27 -10.65 -0.48 -6.81
CA ALA A 27 -10.87 -0.65 -5.37
C ALA A 27 -10.19 -1.91 -4.79
N MET A 28 -10.23 -3.03 -5.54
CA MET A 28 -9.58 -4.28 -5.11
C MET A 28 -8.06 -4.20 -5.27
N ALA A 29 -7.58 -3.56 -6.34
CA ALA A 29 -6.16 -3.30 -6.55
C ALA A 29 -5.57 -2.41 -5.44
N TYR A 30 -6.32 -1.38 -5.03
CA TYR A 30 -6.01 -0.50 -3.91
C TYR A 30 -5.91 -1.30 -2.61
N ALA A 31 -6.93 -2.11 -2.30
CA ALA A 31 -6.93 -2.97 -1.11
C ALA A 31 -5.73 -3.92 -1.06
N LEU A 32 -5.42 -4.61 -2.16
CA LEU A 32 -4.27 -5.52 -2.25
C LEU A 32 -2.94 -4.80 -2.05
N ALA A 33 -2.76 -3.64 -2.66
CA ALA A 33 -1.55 -2.84 -2.53
C ALA A 33 -1.36 -2.36 -1.09
N ASP A 34 -2.43 -1.92 -0.43
CA ASP A 34 -2.43 -1.51 0.97
C ASP A 34 -2.08 -2.68 1.91
N GLN A 35 -2.72 -3.84 1.74
CA GLN A 35 -2.46 -5.02 2.57
C GLN A 35 -1.02 -5.50 2.49
N ILE A 36 -0.48 -5.62 1.28
CA ILE A 36 0.90 -6.05 1.08
C ILE A 36 1.87 -5.02 1.69
N HIS A 37 1.55 -3.73 1.57
CA HIS A 37 2.34 -2.67 2.16
C HIS A 37 2.38 -2.75 3.68
N MET A 38 1.22 -2.91 4.33
CA MET A 38 1.11 -3.02 5.78
C MET A 38 1.84 -4.26 6.31
N GLY A 39 1.70 -5.41 5.64
CA GLY A 39 2.43 -6.63 6.00
C GLY A 39 3.95 -6.47 5.89
N LEU A 40 4.43 -5.78 4.84
CA LEU A 40 5.86 -5.48 4.68
C LEU A 40 6.38 -4.51 5.74
N LEU A 41 5.57 -3.51 6.10
CA LEU A 41 5.90 -2.56 7.16
C LEU A 41 6.07 -3.28 8.51
N ASP A 42 5.13 -4.17 8.85
CA ASP A 42 5.17 -4.92 10.10
C ASP A 42 6.36 -5.88 10.15
N ALA A 43 6.63 -6.62 9.07
CA ALA A 43 7.80 -7.48 8.96
C ALA A 43 9.11 -6.68 9.09
N ALA A 44 9.18 -5.48 8.49
CA ALA A 44 10.35 -4.63 8.60
C ALA A 44 10.53 -4.06 10.00
N ARG A 45 9.44 -3.70 10.69
CA ARG A 45 9.46 -3.29 12.10
C ARG A 45 9.98 -4.42 12.99
N GLU A 46 9.43 -5.62 12.84
CA GLU A 46 9.87 -6.79 13.61
C GLU A 46 11.36 -7.08 13.38
N HIS A 47 11.81 -7.05 12.12
CA HIS A 47 13.21 -7.25 11.78
C HIS A 47 14.12 -6.19 12.40
N LEU A 48 13.74 -4.91 12.35
CA LEU A 48 14.49 -3.81 12.95
C LEU A 48 14.53 -3.90 14.48
N GLN A 49 13.44 -4.33 15.12
CA GLN A 49 13.39 -4.56 16.57
C GLN A 49 14.30 -5.72 16.99
N ARG A 50 14.35 -6.77 16.17
CA ARG A 50 15.08 -8.01 16.50
C ARG A 50 16.56 -7.96 16.15
N PHE A 51 16.93 -7.30 15.06
CA PHE A 51 18.29 -7.34 14.51
C PHE A 51 18.89 -5.95 14.24
N GLY A 52 18.08 -4.89 14.33
CA GLY A 52 18.50 -3.52 14.09
C GLY A 52 18.70 -2.71 15.37
N ASP A 53 18.94 -1.42 15.18
CA ASP A 53 18.90 -0.45 16.28
C ASP A 53 17.44 -0.21 16.69
N SER A 54 17.12 -0.45 17.96
CA SER A 54 15.78 -0.29 18.52
C SER A 54 15.24 1.16 18.38
N GLY A 55 16.13 2.15 18.30
CA GLY A 55 15.80 3.54 18.01
C GLY A 55 15.36 3.80 16.57
N LEU A 56 15.65 2.90 15.63
CA LEU A 56 15.21 2.99 14.24
C LEU A 56 13.80 2.42 14.05
N ALA A 57 13.43 1.37 14.79
CA ALA A 57 12.08 0.81 14.74
C ALA A 57 11.03 1.83 15.21
N SER A 58 11.31 2.60 16.26
CA SER A 58 10.41 3.64 16.78
C SER A 58 10.30 4.87 15.86
N ARG A 59 11.30 5.09 15.00
CA ARG A 59 11.32 6.18 14.01
C ARG A 59 10.83 5.74 12.62
N PHE A 60 10.48 4.47 12.47
CA PHE A 60 9.92 3.94 11.24
C PHE A 60 8.43 4.21 11.19
N VAL A 61 8.09 5.38 10.64
CA VAL A 61 6.72 5.90 10.58
C VAL A 61 6.16 5.73 9.16
N LEU A 62 4.87 5.42 9.07
CA LEU A 62 4.08 5.40 7.84
C LEU A 62 3.98 6.80 7.19
N ASP A 63 4.13 7.86 7.98
CA ASP A 63 4.11 9.27 7.53
C ASP A 63 5.46 9.75 6.97
N HIS A 64 6.24 8.88 6.34
CA HIS A 64 7.44 9.34 5.66
C HIS A 64 7.00 10.17 4.43
N PRO A 65 7.50 11.40 4.22
CA PRO A 65 7.10 12.28 3.10
C PRO A 65 7.46 11.75 1.70
N ASP A 66 8.10 10.59 1.64
CA ASP A 66 8.33 9.86 0.40
C ASP A 66 7.13 8.98 0.07
N PHE A 67 6.36 8.47 1.04
CA PHE A 67 5.17 7.67 0.77
C PHE A 67 4.12 8.45 -0.02
N GLU A 68 3.81 9.70 0.36
CA GLU A 68 2.90 10.57 -0.41
C GLU A 68 3.41 10.88 -1.82
N LYS A 69 4.74 10.95 -2.01
CA LYS A 69 5.34 11.26 -3.32
C LYS A 69 5.47 10.06 -4.25
N TRP A 70 5.41 8.85 -3.71
CA TRP A 70 5.66 7.61 -4.42
C TRP A 70 4.48 6.63 -4.28
N GLN A 71 3.26 7.15 -4.39
CA GLN A 71 2.04 6.35 -4.50
C GLN A 71 1.75 5.96 -5.96
N PRO A 72 1.02 4.85 -6.20
CA PRO A 72 0.48 4.54 -7.51
C PRO A 72 -0.32 5.70 -8.09
N ASP A 73 -0.31 5.83 -9.42
CA ASP A 73 -1.21 6.77 -10.12
C ASP A 73 -2.62 6.18 -10.11
N TRP A 74 -3.35 6.39 -9.02
CA TRP A 74 -4.68 5.84 -8.81
C TRP A 74 -5.70 6.33 -9.84
N ALA A 75 -5.52 7.54 -10.37
CA ALA A 75 -6.36 8.09 -11.41
C ALA A 75 -6.18 7.32 -12.74
N ASP A 76 -4.94 7.06 -13.16
CA ASP A 76 -4.65 6.22 -14.34
C ASP A 76 -5.19 4.80 -14.16
N LEU A 77 -4.97 4.21 -12.99
CA LEU A 77 -5.40 2.85 -12.68
C LEU A 77 -6.93 2.71 -12.72
N ALA A 78 -7.68 3.68 -12.18
CA ALA A 78 -9.14 3.73 -12.29
C ALA A 78 -9.60 3.80 -13.75
N ALA A 79 -8.99 4.70 -14.54
CA ALA A 79 -9.32 4.87 -15.94
C ALA A 79 -9.08 3.58 -16.74
N ARG A 80 -7.99 2.87 -16.47
CA ARG A 80 -7.67 1.56 -17.07
C ARG A 80 -8.65 0.46 -16.67
N ALA A 81 -9.16 0.49 -15.44
CA ALA A 81 -10.20 -0.41 -14.97
C ALA A 81 -11.61 -0.02 -15.48
N GLY A 82 -11.77 1.15 -16.10
CA GLY A 82 -13.07 1.67 -16.53
C GLY A 82 -13.94 2.17 -15.37
N GLU A 83 -13.32 2.59 -14.26
CA GLU A 83 -13.97 2.99 -13.02
C GLU A 83 -13.76 4.49 -12.73
N PRO A 84 -14.67 5.15 -11.99
CA PRO A 84 -14.41 6.48 -11.46
C PRO A 84 -13.28 6.45 -10.41
N HIS A 85 -12.42 7.46 -10.41
CA HIS A 85 -11.39 7.64 -9.39
C HIS A 85 -12.01 8.21 -8.11
N ASP A 86 -12.10 7.39 -7.07
CA ASP A 86 -12.67 7.77 -5.76
C ASP A 86 -12.00 6.95 -4.63
N GLU A 87 -10.80 7.37 -4.23
CA GLU A 87 -10.01 6.69 -3.19
C GLU A 87 -10.72 6.67 -1.83
N ASP A 88 -11.47 7.71 -1.51
CA ASP A 88 -12.26 7.78 -0.27
C ASP A 88 -13.34 6.70 -0.26
N ALA A 89 -14.05 6.51 -1.38
CA ALA A 89 -15.04 5.44 -1.51
C ALA A 89 -14.40 4.04 -1.53
N TRP A 90 -13.23 3.87 -2.14
CA TRP A 90 -12.53 2.58 -2.13
C TRP A 90 -12.04 2.21 -0.73
N SER A 91 -11.48 3.18 -0.01
CA SER A 91 -11.07 3.05 1.39
C SER A 91 -12.25 2.73 2.31
N ALA A 92 -13.39 3.42 2.14
CA ALA A 92 -14.60 3.14 2.92
C ALA A 92 -15.24 1.77 2.62
N ASN A 93 -15.02 1.23 1.42
CA ASN A 93 -15.50 -0.10 1.04
C ASN A 93 -14.48 -1.22 1.32
N LEU A 94 -13.28 -0.88 1.78
CA LEU A 94 -12.17 -1.82 1.96
C LEU A 94 -12.46 -2.84 3.06
N ASP A 95 -13.01 -2.38 4.19
CA ASP A 95 -13.45 -3.25 5.30
C ASP A 95 -14.49 -4.29 4.84
N LYS A 96 -15.39 -3.89 3.93
CA LYS A 96 -16.41 -4.77 3.33
C LYS A 96 -15.81 -5.75 2.33
N LEU A 97 -14.96 -5.27 1.42
CA LEU A 97 -14.34 -6.08 0.39
C LEU A 97 -13.39 -7.14 0.97
N MET A 98 -12.75 -6.83 2.10
CA MET A 98 -11.85 -7.73 2.80
C MET A 98 -12.56 -8.68 3.77
N GLY A 99 -13.87 -8.51 4.00
CA GLY A 99 -14.62 -9.29 4.97
C GLY A 99 -14.16 -9.05 6.41
N TRP A 100 -13.69 -7.84 6.72
CA TRP A 100 -13.21 -7.42 8.03
C TRP A 100 -14.29 -6.82 8.92
N GLU A 101 -15.52 -6.72 8.42
CA GLU A 101 -16.68 -6.45 9.25
C GLU A 101 -16.79 -7.51 10.35
N SER A 102 -16.85 -7.03 11.60
CA SER A 102 -16.93 -7.82 12.84
C SER A 102 -18.29 -8.48 13.03
#